data_AF-A0A142YNN7-F1
#
_entry.id   AF-A0A142YNN7-F1
#
_cell.length_a   1.000
_cell.length_b   1.000
_cell.length_c   1.000
_cell.angle_alpha   90.00
_cell.angle_beta   90.00
_cell.angle_gamma   90.00
#
_symmetry.space_group_name_H-M   'P 1'
#
loop_
_entity.id
_entity.type
_entity.pdbx_description
1 polymer ?
#
loop_
_entity_poly.entity_id
_entity_poly.type
_entity_poly.pdbx_seq_one_letter_code
_entity_poly.pdbx_strand_id
1 'polypeptide(L)'
;MNSSPRYTSIRTGGRALARLAPVVQLGVAAFGLAYFLSQAQVLLSDAQFTWSERRITALIALATVVGFGLAGWVLGTTLKVVAGLLDVLADGAEASWRTVDLMEIHVIPTLGRIAAGLEAEAGATPAPASAPTTPRPTTAPEPRRLTTGRAEGLRRELDAAKAEEEVERAMELRDELTRHLRGEALHALDRGLAAWVKALVERRVRAKDVDWEVARWIARVLDSLGDEPEAAPLRAALPEIRRRAGLCRVCGRAVAGGRDVCGRCATAVDEDSATPPRTSSREGDRP
;
A
#
# COMPACT_ATOMS: atom_id res chain seq x y z
N MET A 1 -7.23 -16.89 -2.08
CA MET A 1 -7.97 -15.61 -2.16
C MET A 1 -7.85 -15.10 -3.58
N ASN A 2 -8.90 -15.29 -4.39
CA ASN A 2 -8.96 -14.72 -5.74
C ASN A 2 -9.24 -13.23 -5.59
N SER A 3 -8.24 -12.38 -5.85
CA SER A 3 -8.45 -10.94 -5.98
C SER A 3 -9.50 -10.70 -7.07
N SER A 4 -10.67 -10.20 -6.68
CA SER A 4 -11.80 -10.02 -7.59
C SER A 4 -11.41 -9.16 -8.80
N PRO A 5 -11.66 -9.63 -10.05
CA PRO A 5 -11.22 -8.98 -11.29
C PRO A 5 -11.85 -7.60 -11.56
N ARG A 6 -12.72 -7.10 -10.67
CA ARG A 6 -13.35 -5.78 -10.78
C ARG A 6 -12.44 -4.62 -10.39
N TYR A 7 -11.48 -4.82 -9.49
CA TYR A 7 -10.60 -3.75 -9.01
C TYR A 7 -9.31 -3.61 -9.81
N THR A 8 -8.95 -4.65 -10.57
CA THR A 8 -7.83 -4.60 -11.50
C THR A 8 -8.04 -3.48 -12.52
N SER A 9 -9.24 -3.28 -13.07
CA SER A 9 -9.51 -2.23 -14.07
C SER A 9 -9.25 -0.81 -13.55
N ILE A 10 -9.56 -0.53 -12.27
CA ILE A 10 -9.33 0.80 -11.66
C ILE A 10 -7.82 1.05 -11.47
N ARG A 11 -7.08 0.05 -10.97
CA ARG A 11 -5.60 0.15 -10.86
C ARG A 11 -4.92 0.24 -12.23
N THR A 12 -5.41 -0.47 -13.25
CA THR A 12 -4.89 -0.32 -14.62
C THR A 12 -5.21 1.06 -15.18
N GLY A 13 -6.39 1.62 -14.87
CA GLY A 13 -6.81 2.96 -15.25
C GLY A 13 -5.92 4.06 -14.66
N GLY A 14 -5.60 3.98 -13.36
CA GLY A 14 -4.68 4.92 -12.70
C GLY A 14 -3.29 4.93 -13.32
N ARG A 15 -2.72 3.75 -13.60
CA ARG A 15 -1.42 3.63 -14.28
C ARG A 15 -1.46 4.13 -15.72
N ALA A 16 -2.57 3.90 -16.44
CA ALA A 16 -2.74 4.43 -17.79
C ALA A 16 -2.80 5.96 -17.79
N LEU A 17 -3.54 6.57 -16.86
CA LEU A 17 -3.61 8.02 -16.69
C LEU A 17 -2.25 8.64 -16.32
N ALA A 18 -1.50 8.00 -15.42
CA ALA A 18 -0.15 8.45 -15.06
C ALA A 18 0.81 8.41 -16.26
N ARG A 19 0.68 7.41 -17.14
CA ARG A 19 1.45 7.31 -18.39
C ARG A 19 1.01 8.33 -19.45
N LEU A 20 -0.25 8.76 -19.44
CA LEU A 20 -0.75 9.79 -20.36
C LEU A 20 -0.40 11.22 -19.94
N ALA A 21 -0.16 11.47 -18.65
CA ALA A 21 0.21 12.80 -18.15
C ALA A 21 1.34 13.51 -18.94
N PRO A 22 2.50 12.86 -19.23
CA PRO A 22 3.55 13.50 -20.04
C PRO A 22 3.12 13.72 -21.50
N VAL A 23 2.29 12.84 -22.06
CA VAL A 23 1.77 12.96 -23.43
C VAL A 23 0.84 14.18 -23.53
N VAL A 24 -0.04 14.37 -22.56
CA VAL A 24 -0.92 15.54 -22.48
C VAL A 24 -0.11 16.83 -22.31
N GLN A 25 0.92 16.82 -21.45
CA GLN A 25 1.79 17.97 -21.26
C GLN A 25 2.53 18.35 -22.56
N LEU A 26 3.07 17.36 -23.28
CA LEU A 26 3.69 17.56 -24.59
C LEU A 26 2.69 18.04 -25.64
N GLY A 27 1.46 17.51 -25.63
CA GLY A 27 0.40 17.94 -26.54
C GLY A 27 0.03 19.41 -26.36
N VAL A 28 -0.14 19.86 -25.10
CA VAL A 28 -0.43 21.27 -24.79
C VAL A 28 0.75 22.17 -25.18
N ALA A 29 1.99 21.74 -24.91
CA ALA A 29 3.18 22.49 -25.31
C ALA A 29 3.31 22.60 -26.83
N ALA A 30 3.08 21.51 -27.56
CA ALA A 30 3.10 21.48 -29.02
C ALA A 30 2.00 22.39 -29.62
N PHE A 31 0.81 22.41 -29.01
CA PHE A 31 -0.28 23.29 -29.42
C PHE A 31 0.07 24.77 -29.20
N GLY A 32 0.68 25.10 -28.06
CA GLY A 32 1.19 26.45 -27.79
C GLY A 32 2.28 26.88 -28.78
N LEU A 33 3.18 25.97 -29.15
CA LEU A 33 4.21 26.22 -30.16
C LEU A 33 3.62 26.42 -31.56
N ALA A 34 2.65 25.60 -31.95
CA ALA A 34 1.96 25.75 -33.24
C ALA A 34 1.23 27.10 -33.33
N TYR A 35 0.55 27.50 -32.26
CA TYR A 35 -0.09 28.82 -32.18
C TYR A 35 0.92 29.96 -32.27
N PHE A 36 2.07 29.84 -31.60
CA PHE A 36 3.17 30.80 -31.70
C PHE A 36 3.73 30.91 -33.13
N LEU A 37 3.96 29.78 -33.81
CA LEU A 37 4.46 29.77 -35.19
C LEU A 37 3.48 30.44 -36.15
N SER A 38 2.17 30.20 -35.96
CA SER A 38 1.11 30.88 -36.71
C SER A 38 1.15 32.40 -36.52
N GLN A 39 1.34 32.87 -35.28
CA GLN A 39 1.51 34.31 -34.99
C GLN A 39 2.81 34.88 -35.55
N ALA A 40 3.90 34.11 -35.49
CA ALA A 40 5.20 34.51 -36.01
C ALA A 40 5.22 34.62 -37.55
N GLN A 41 4.39 33.83 -38.25
CA GLN A 41 4.26 33.92 -39.70
C GLN A 41 3.71 35.28 -40.15
N VAL A 42 2.74 35.84 -39.41
CA VAL A 42 2.20 37.19 -39.66
C VAL A 42 3.26 38.27 -39.45
N LEU A 43 4.21 38.06 -38.55
CA LEU A 43 5.34 38.97 -38.32
C LEU A 43 6.40 38.91 -39.42
N LEU A 44 6.56 37.75 -40.06
CA LEU A 44 7.55 37.53 -41.11
C LEU A 44 7.05 37.95 -42.49
N SER A 45 5.73 37.98 -42.73
CA SER A 45 5.19 38.48 -43.99
C SER A 45 5.17 40.02 -44.00
N ASP A 46 6.28 40.61 -44.43
CA ASP A 46 6.56 41.98 -44.92
C ASP A 46 5.54 43.12 -44.70
N ALA A 47 4.92 43.16 -43.52
CA ALA A 47 4.06 44.25 -43.11
C ALA A 47 4.95 45.41 -42.63
N GLN A 48 4.62 46.63 -43.09
CA GLN A 48 5.26 47.91 -42.75
C GLN A 48 5.05 48.31 -41.28
N PHE A 49 5.21 47.37 -40.35
CA PHE A 49 5.05 47.62 -38.94
C PHE A 49 6.16 48.52 -38.43
N THR A 50 5.72 49.58 -37.74
CA THR A 50 6.62 50.47 -37.00
C THR A 50 7.38 49.67 -35.95
N TRP A 51 8.60 50.12 -35.60
CA TRP A 51 9.48 49.37 -34.70
C TRP A 51 8.87 49.09 -33.31
N SER A 52 7.98 49.96 -32.83
CA SER A 52 7.24 49.76 -31.57
C SER A 52 6.24 48.61 -31.65
N GLU A 53 5.56 48.43 -32.78
CA GLU A 53 4.55 47.37 -32.97
C GLU A 53 5.19 45.98 -32.98
N ARG A 54 6.36 45.84 -33.61
CA ARG A 54 7.14 44.59 -33.59
C ARG A 54 7.50 44.16 -32.17
N ARG A 55 7.82 45.11 -31.27
CA ARG A 55 8.14 44.80 -29.88
C ARG A 55 6.93 44.33 -29.09
N ILE A 56 5.77 44.96 -29.28
CA ILE A 56 4.53 44.58 -28.59
C ILE A 56 4.14 43.16 -29.01
N THR A 57 4.14 42.85 -30.30
CA THR A 57 3.79 41.51 -30.78
C THR A 57 4.80 40.46 -30.33
N ALA A 58 6.10 40.78 -30.29
CA ALA A 58 7.11 39.86 -29.74
C ALA A 58 6.86 39.55 -28.25
N LEU A 59 6.46 40.55 -27.45
CA LEU A 59 6.11 40.35 -26.04
C LEU A 59 4.85 39.49 -25.88
N ILE A 60 3.81 39.71 -26.69
CA ILE A 60 2.59 38.89 -26.68
C ILE A 60 2.91 37.44 -27.04
N ALA A 61 3.73 37.23 -28.08
CA ALA A 61 4.11 35.90 -28.53
C ALA A 61 4.91 35.15 -27.44
N LEU A 62 5.86 35.83 -26.79
CA LEU A 62 6.62 35.29 -25.66
C LEU A 62 5.71 34.97 -24.46
N ALA A 63 4.83 35.89 -24.07
CA ALA A 63 3.88 35.68 -22.99
C ALA A 63 2.96 34.47 -23.27
N THR A 64 2.56 34.28 -24.53
CA THR A 64 1.73 33.14 -24.95
C THR A 64 2.47 31.82 -24.80
N VAL A 65 3.72 31.72 -25.29
CA VAL A 65 4.54 30.50 -25.14
C VAL A 65 4.76 30.15 -23.67
N VAL A 66 5.12 31.15 -22.86
CA VAL A 66 5.29 30.96 -21.40
C VAL A 66 3.98 30.52 -20.75
N GLY A 67 2.86 31.14 -21.11
CA GLY A 67 1.54 30.80 -20.59
C GLY A 67 1.11 29.37 -20.91
N PHE A 68 1.28 28.91 -22.16
CA PHE A 68 0.98 27.53 -22.55
C PHE A 68 1.91 26.51 -21.89
N GLY A 69 3.21 26.84 -21.75
CA GLY A 69 4.14 25.99 -21.02
C GLY A 69 3.74 25.80 -19.56
N LEU A 70 3.36 26.88 -18.88
CA LEU A 70 2.93 26.86 -17.49
C LEU A 70 1.58 26.14 -17.33
N ALA A 71 0.63 26.39 -18.22
CA ALA A 71 -0.66 25.69 -18.24
C ALA A 71 -0.48 24.16 -18.44
N GLY A 72 0.40 23.75 -19.37
CA GLY A 72 0.73 22.34 -19.58
C GLY A 72 1.38 21.71 -18.35
N TRP A 73 2.27 22.43 -17.67
CA TRP A 73 2.89 21.97 -16.42
C TRP A 73 1.87 21.79 -15.28
N VAL A 74 0.96 22.75 -15.10
CA VAL A 74 -0.11 22.65 -14.10
C VAL A 74 -1.01 21.46 -14.42
N LEU A 75 -1.48 21.32 -15.66
CA LEU A 75 -2.34 20.22 -16.06
C LEU A 75 -1.68 18.85 -15.85
N GLY A 76 -0.39 18.72 -16.20
CA GLY A 76 0.39 17.50 -15.97
C GLY A 76 0.55 17.18 -14.48
N THR A 77 0.74 18.20 -13.64
CA THR A 77 0.83 18.04 -12.19
C THR A 77 -0.51 17.62 -11.60
N THR A 78 -1.61 18.25 -12.01
CA THR A 78 -2.97 17.89 -11.59
C THR A 78 -3.30 16.44 -11.95
N LEU A 79 -2.94 15.98 -13.14
CA LEU A 79 -3.14 14.57 -13.54
C LEU A 79 -2.36 13.59 -12.66
N LYS A 80 -1.13 13.92 -12.25
CA LYS A 80 -0.35 13.10 -11.31
C LYS A 80 -1.02 13.03 -9.93
N VAL A 81 -1.52 14.16 -9.44
CA VAL A 81 -2.25 14.21 -8.16
C VAL A 81 -3.53 13.38 -8.22
N VAL A 82 -4.29 13.49 -9.32
CA VAL A 82 -5.51 12.69 -9.53
C VAL A 82 -5.18 11.19 -9.62
N ALA A 83 -4.08 10.81 -10.29
CA ALA A 83 -3.64 9.41 -10.32
C ALA A 83 -3.32 8.87 -8.92
N GLY A 84 -2.60 9.64 -8.10
CA GLY A 84 -2.34 9.26 -6.70
C GLY A 84 -3.63 9.17 -5.86
N LEU A 85 -4.59 10.07 -6.08
CA LEU A 85 -5.88 10.00 -5.41
C LEU A 85 -6.68 8.74 -5.78
N LEU A 86 -6.63 8.32 -7.05
CA LEU A 86 -7.28 7.09 -7.50
C LEU A 86 -6.68 5.84 -6.85
N ASP A 87 -5.35 5.81 -6.62
CA ASP A 87 -4.70 4.71 -5.89
C ASP A 87 -5.20 4.64 -4.43
N VAL A 88 -5.26 5.78 -3.75
CA VAL A 88 -5.79 5.85 -2.37
C VAL A 88 -7.26 5.42 -2.31
N LEU A 89 -8.09 5.83 -3.28
CA LEU A 89 -9.49 5.39 -3.36
C LEU A 89 -9.62 3.89 -3.63
N ALA A 90 -8.75 3.32 -4.46
CA ALA A 90 -8.72 1.88 -4.71
C ALA A 90 -8.36 1.10 -3.43
N ASP A 91 -7.39 1.59 -2.66
CA ASP A 91 -7.01 0.97 -1.39
C ASP A 91 -8.10 1.13 -0.31
N GLY A 92 -8.76 2.29 -0.28
CA GLY A 92 -9.93 2.51 0.59
C GLY A 92 -11.11 1.60 0.26
N ALA A 93 -11.37 1.37 -1.04
CA ALA A 93 -12.38 0.41 -1.47
C ALA A 93 -11.98 -1.03 -1.10
N GLU A 94 -10.71 -1.41 -1.24
CA GLU A 94 -10.25 -2.74 -0.83
C GLU A 94 -10.42 -2.95 0.68
N ALA A 95 -10.12 -1.92 1.48
CA ALA A 95 -10.33 -1.96 2.92
C ALA A 95 -11.82 -2.09 3.29
N SER A 96 -12.70 -1.32 2.65
CA SER A 96 -14.14 -1.40 2.94
C SER A 96 -14.73 -2.76 2.58
N TRP A 97 -14.28 -3.38 1.48
CA TRP A 97 -14.69 -4.75 1.16
C TRP A 97 -14.22 -5.78 2.18
N ARG A 98 -13.00 -5.67 2.70
CA ARG A 98 -12.56 -6.55 3.78
C ARG A 98 -13.42 -6.39 5.03
N THR A 99 -13.88 -5.17 5.33
CA THR A 99 -14.81 -4.96 6.44
C THR A 99 -16.19 -5.56 6.17
N VAL A 100 -16.70 -5.45 4.94
CA VAL A 100 -17.98 -6.07 4.55
C VAL A 100 -17.89 -7.59 4.61
N ASP A 101 -16.81 -8.18 4.11
CA ASP A 101 -16.57 -9.64 4.14
C ASP A 101 -16.47 -10.14 5.60
N LEU A 102 -15.77 -9.39 6.47
CA LEU A 102 -15.76 -9.67 7.91
C LEU A 102 -17.15 -9.53 8.55
N MET A 103 -17.96 -8.56 8.12
CA MET A 103 -19.34 -8.45 8.57
C MET A 103 -20.20 -9.60 8.06
N GLU A 104 -20.04 -10.04 6.81
CA GLU A 104 -20.77 -11.18 6.26
C GLU A 104 -20.47 -12.47 7.05
N ILE A 105 -19.17 -12.72 7.30
CA ILE A 105 -18.70 -13.91 8.02
C ILE A 105 -19.13 -13.92 9.49
N HIS A 106 -19.20 -12.77 10.16
CA HIS A 106 -19.47 -12.74 11.61
C HIS A 106 -20.87 -12.25 11.98
N VAL A 107 -21.42 -11.27 11.26
CA VAL A 107 -22.70 -10.65 11.59
C VAL A 107 -23.87 -11.51 11.11
N ILE A 108 -23.82 -12.10 9.91
CA ILE A 108 -24.92 -12.96 9.44
C ILE A 108 -25.11 -14.18 10.36
N PRO A 109 -24.06 -14.93 10.77
CA PRO A 109 -24.25 -16.07 11.66
C PRO A 109 -24.63 -15.69 13.10
N THR A 110 -24.26 -14.49 13.56
CA THR A 110 -24.70 -14.01 14.89
C THR A 110 -26.17 -13.61 14.86
N LEU A 111 -26.61 -12.89 13.82
CA LEU A 111 -28.03 -12.56 13.63
C LEU A 111 -28.88 -13.83 13.44
N GLY A 112 -28.41 -14.82 12.68
CA GLY A 112 -29.10 -16.10 12.52
C GLY A 112 -29.27 -16.86 13.85
N ARG A 113 -28.24 -16.85 14.71
CA ARG A 113 -28.33 -17.45 16.05
C ARG A 113 -29.30 -16.70 16.97
N ILE A 114 -29.36 -15.37 16.88
CA ILE A 114 -30.30 -14.56 17.66
C ILE A 114 -31.74 -14.83 17.19
N ALA A 115 -31.98 -14.85 15.89
CA ALA A 115 -33.29 -15.17 15.33
C ALA A 115 -33.77 -16.57 15.76
N ALA A 116 -32.90 -17.58 15.68
CA ALA A 116 -33.21 -18.93 16.14
C ALA A 116 -33.52 -19.00 17.66
N GLY A 117 -32.85 -18.19 18.48
CA GLY A 117 -33.14 -18.06 19.91
C GLY A 117 -34.52 -17.46 20.18
N LEU A 118 -34.89 -16.41 19.45
CA LEU A 118 -36.19 -15.75 19.56
C LEU A 118 -37.35 -16.65 19.07
N GLU A 119 -37.13 -17.43 18.00
CA GLU A 119 -38.12 -18.41 17.53
C GLU A 119 -38.34 -19.55 18.54
N ALA A 120 -37.28 -20.01 19.21
CA ALA A 120 -37.40 -21.00 20.27
C ALA A 120 -38.19 -20.48 21.49
N GLU A 121 -37.99 -19.22 21.86
CA GLU A 121 -38.77 -18.56 22.92
C GLU A 121 -40.23 -18.33 22.52
N ALA A 122 -40.50 -17.95 21.27
CA ALA A 122 -41.86 -17.74 20.77
C ALA A 122 -42.63 -19.06 20.57
N GLY A 123 -41.95 -20.14 20.19
CA GLY A 123 -42.51 -21.48 20.02
C GLY A 123 -42.78 -22.22 21.33
N ALA A 124 -42.20 -21.75 22.45
CA ALA A 124 -42.55 -22.21 23.79
C ALA A 124 -43.96 -21.73 24.14
N THR A 125 -44.96 -22.45 23.61
CA THR A 125 -46.36 -22.28 23.99
C THR A 125 -46.44 -22.42 25.51
N PRO A 126 -46.90 -21.39 26.25
CA PRO A 126 -46.98 -21.47 27.70
C PRO A 126 -47.94 -22.59 28.06
N ALA A 127 -47.38 -23.67 28.61
CA ALA A 127 -48.15 -24.71 29.24
C ALA A 127 -49.05 -24.07 30.31
N PRO A 128 -50.34 -24.42 30.39
CA PRO A 128 -51.28 -23.75 31.27
C PRO A 128 -50.82 -23.81 32.72
N ALA A 129 -50.87 -22.62 33.32
CA ALA A 129 -50.45 -22.24 34.66
C ALA A 129 -50.73 -23.29 35.74
N SER A 130 -49.71 -23.55 36.56
CA SER A 130 -49.89 -23.97 37.95
C SER A 130 -48.81 -23.34 38.83
N ALA A 131 -49.30 -22.47 39.72
CA ALA A 131 -48.71 -21.93 40.94
C ALA A 131 -47.62 -20.83 40.85
N PRO A 132 -47.81 -19.68 41.56
CA PRO A 132 -46.85 -18.58 41.60
C PRO A 132 -45.78 -18.88 42.65
N THR A 133 -44.52 -18.98 42.22
CA THR A 133 -43.36 -18.91 43.12
C THR A 133 -42.55 -17.67 42.80
N THR A 134 -42.43 -16.84 43.83
CA THR A 134 -41.61 -15.64 44.05
C THR A 134 -40.53 -15.32 43.02
N PRO A 135 -40.47 -14.07 42.49
CA PRO A 135 -39.43 -13.64 41.56
C PRO A 135 -38.07 -13.54 42.26
N ARG A 136 -37.17 -14.45 41.91
CA ARG A 136 -35.74 -14.38 42.24
C ARG A 136 -35.06 -13.42 41.26
N PRO A 137 -34.25 -12.44 41.71
CA PRO A 137 -33.60 -11.49 40.81
C PRO A 137 -32.59 -12.23 39.91
N THR A 138 -32.92 -12.28 38.63
CA THR A 138 -32.06 -12.77 37.56
C THR A 138 -30.85 -11.84 37.45
N THR A 139 -29.69 -12.34 37.85
CA THR A 139 -28.40 -11.70 37.66
C THR A 139 -28.16 -11.58 36.15
N ALA A 140 -28.00 -10.35 35.67
CA ALA A 140 -27.69 -10.08 34.27
C ALA A 140 -26.43 -10.87 33.85
N PRO A 141 -26.40 -11.50 32.66
CA PRO A 141 -25.24 -12.24 32.19
C PRO A 141 -24.07 -11.28 32.04
N GLU A 142 -23.06 -11.46 32.90
CA GLU A 142 -21.82 -10.69 32.93
C GLU A 142 -21.05 -10.91 31.61
N PRO A 143 -20.98 -9.93 30.69
CA PRO A 143 -20.28 -10.11 29.43
C PRO A 143 -18.79 -9.77 29.62
N ARG A 144 -17.90 -10.61 29.05
CA ARG A 144 -16.49 -10.28 28.67
C ARG A 144 -15.34 -10.36 29.68
N ARG A 145 -15.45 -10.99 30.85
CA ARG A 145 -14.23 -11.27 31.66
C ARG A 145 -13.34 -12.40 31.12
N LEU A 146 -13.86 -13.30 30.30
CA LEU A 146 -13.09 -14.45 29.79
C LEU A 146 -12.05 -14.06 28.71
N THR A 147 -12.25 -12.96 27.99
CA THR A 147 -11.36 -12.56 26.89
C THR A 147 -10.09 -11.86 27.38
N THR A 148 -10.11 -11.21 28.55
CA THR A 148 -8.94 -10.51 29.10
C THR A 148 -7.89 -11.50 29.61
N GLY A 149 -8.30 -12.56 30.30
CA GLY A 149 -7.37 -13.57 30.82
C GLY A 149 -6.56 -14.29 29.73
N ARG A 150 -7.18 -14.59 28.58
CA ARG A 150 -6.47 -15.19 27.43
C ARG A 150 -5.45 -14.22 26.82
N ALA A 151 -5.81 -12.96 26.65
CA ALA A 151 -4.90 -11.95 26.12
C ALA A 151 -3.68 -11.73 27.04
N GLU A 152 -3.88 -11.73 28.36
CA GLU A 152 -2.80 -11.65 29.34
C GLU A 152 -1.91 -12.89 29.34
N GLY A 153 -2.49 -14.08 29.15
CA GLY A 153 -1.73 -15.33 28.98
C GLY A 153 -0.81 -15.25 27.76
N LEU A 154 -1.35 -14.86 26.60
CA LEU A 154 -0.59 -14.70 25.36
C LEU A 154 0.51 -13.64 25.47
N ARG A 155 0.29 -12.55 26.22
CA ARG A 155 1.33 -11.55 26.49
C ARG A 155 2.49 -12.13 27.31
N ARG A 156 2.18 -12.93 28.33
CA ARG A 156 3.21 -13.63 29.13
C ARG A 156 4.01 -14.61 28.29
N GLU A 157 3.35 -15.37 27.42
CA GLU A 157 4.03 -16.26 26.46
C GLU A 157 4.90 -15.48 25.48
N LEU A 158 4.43 -14.32 25.00
CA LEU A 158 5.20 -13.46 24.10
C LEU A 158 6.46 -12.92 24.78
N ASP A 159 6.35 -12.48 26.02
CA ASP A 159 7.49 -11.98 26.78
C ASP A 159 8.50 -13.10 27.09
N ALA A 160 8.03 -14.33 27.33
CA ALA A 160 8.89 -15.51 27.45
C ALA A 160 9.63 -15.82 26.14
N ALA A 161 8.92 -15.89 25.01
CA ALA A 161 9.54 -16.10 23.69
C ALA A 161 10.57 -15.00 23.34
N LYS A 162 10.31 -13.75 23.73
CA LYS A 162 11.26 -12.64 23.57
C LYS A 162 12.50 -12.79 24.44
N ALA A 163 12.38 -13.35 25.64
CA ALA A 163 13.49 -13.61 26.55
C ALA A 163 14.38 -14.76 26.04
N GLU A 164 13.78 -15.74 25.38
CA GLU A 164 14.47 -16.88 24.75
C GLU A 164 15.00 -16.56 23.33
N GLU A 165 14.79 -15.33 22.86
CA GLU A 165 15.16 -14.86 21.51
C GLU A 165 14.49 -15.63 20.35
N GLU A 166 13.32 -16.24 20.59
CA GLU A 166 12.57 -17.01 19.60
C GLU A 166 11.70 -16.11 18.70
N VAL A 167 12.29 -15.55 17.65
CA VAL A 167 11.60 -14.58 16.76
C VAL A 167 10.38 -15.18 16.06
N GLU A 168 10.47 -16.40 15.53
CA GLU A 168 9.33 -17.03 14.83
C GLU A 168 8.15 -17.23 15.77
N ARG A 169 8.41 -17.72 17.00
CA ARG A 169 7.38 -17.92 18.03
C ARG A 169 6.75 -16.60 18.49
N ALA A 170 7.56 -15.56 18.67
CA ALA A 170 7.06 -14.23 19.02
C ALA A 170 6.12 -13.67 17.94
N MET A 171 6.41 -13.87 16.66
CA MET A 171 5.54 -13.44 15.56
C MET A 171 4.22 -14.22 15.54
N GLU A 172 4.23 -15.53 15.78
CA GLU A 172 3.00 -16.34 15.90
C GLU A 172 2.11 -15.85 17.06
N LEU A 173 2.71 -15.58 18.22
CA LEU A 173 1.99 -15.08 19.39
C LEU A 173 1.42 -13.67 19.15
N ARG A 174 2.13 -12.83 18.41
CA ARG A 174 1.61 -11.54 17.94
C ARG A 174 0.39 -11.74 17.05
N ASP A 175 0.45 -12.65 16.08
CA ASP A 175 -0.67 -12.93 15.18
C ASP A 175 -1.90 -13.45 15.95
N GLU A 176 -1.71 -14.30 16.97
CA GLU A 176 -2.80 -14.72 17.86
C GLU A 176 -3.34 -13.55 18.70
N LEU A 177 -2.47 -12.68 19.24
CA LEU A 177 -2.84 -11.47 19.96
C LEU A 177 -3.63 -10.49 19.09
N THR A 178 -3.38 -10.44 17.78
CA THR A 178 -4.19 -9.63 16.87
C THR A 178 -5.63 -10.11 16.78
N ARG A 179 -6.03 -11.27 17.30
CA ARG A 179 -7.45 -11.63 17.41
C ARG A 179 -8.13 -10.94 18.60
N HIS A 180 -7.35 -10.49 19.58
CA HIS A 180 -7.82 -9.96 20.85
C HIS A 180 -7.55 -8.46 21.03
N LEU A 181 -6.54 -7.91 20.35
CA LEU A 181 -6.14 -6.50 20.43
C LEU A 181 -6.60 -5.71 19.19
N ARG A 182 -7.01 -4.46 19.38
CA ARG A 182 -7.44 -3.53 18.33
C ARG A 182 -6.92 -2.12 18.64
N GLY A 183 -6.77 -1.30 17.59
CA GLY A 183 -6.39 0.11 17.71
C GLY A 183 -5.03 0.31 18.37
N GLU A 184 -4.95 1.28 19.29
CA GLU A 184 -3.70 1.70 19.92
C GLU A 184 -2.94 0.56 20.62
N ALA A 185 -3.65 -0.39 21.24
CA ALA A 185 -3.01 -1.52 21.91
C ALA A 185 -2.27 -2.47 20.95
N LEU A 186 -2.75 -2.59 19.71
CA LEU A 186 -2.07 -3.36 18.66
C LEU A 186 -0.86 -2.60 18.11
N HIS A 187 -1.00 -1.29 17.85
CA HIS A 187 0.12 -0.46 17.41
C HIS A 187 1.25 -0.41 18.44
N ALA A 188 0.93 -0.31 19.73
CA ALA A 188 1.93 -0.36 20.80
C ALA A 188 2.65 -1.72 20.85
N LEU A 189 1.94 -2.83 20.62
CA LEU A 189 2.53 -4.16 20.52
C LEU A 189 3.49 -4.26 19.31
N ASP A 190 3.03 -3.83 18.14
CA ASP A 190 3.80 -3.90 16.89
C ASP A 190 5.06 -3.03 16.95
N ARG A 191 4.95 -1.81 17.48
CA ARG A 191 6.10 -0.92 17.77
C ARG A 191 7.10 -1.58 18.71
N GLY A 192 6.61 -2.16 19.80
CA GLY A 192 7.45 -2.85 20.79
C GLY A 192 8.17 -4.06 20.20
N LEU A 193 7.50 -4.83 19.35
CA LEU A 193 8.06 -6.00 18.69
C LEU A 193 9.10 -5.61 17.63
N ALA A 194 8.83 -4.58 16.83
CA ALA A 194 9.78 -4.02 15.87
C ALA A 194 11.07 -3.55 16.55
N ALA A 195 10.94 -2.81 17.65
CA ALA A 195 12.08 -2.33 18.44
C ALA A 195 12.90 -3.48 19.03
N TRP A 196 12.24 -4.53 19.54
CA TRP A 196 12.91 -5.72 20.07
C TRP A 196 13.67 -6.49 18.98
N VAL A 197 13.04 -6.77 17.83
CA VAL A 197 13.70 -7.44 16.69
C VAL A 197 14.90 -6.62 16.21
N LYS A 198 14.75 -5.30 16.09
CA LYS A 198 15.86 -4.42 15.72
C LYS A 198 17.04 -4.57 16.68
N ALA A 199 16.79 -4.50 17.98
CA ALA A 199 17.84 -4.66 18.98
C ALA A 199 18.51 -6.05 18.91
N LEU A 200 17.74 -7.11 18.65
CA LEU A 200 18.27 -8.47 18.47
C LEU A 200 19.18 -8.57 17.24
N VAL A 201 18.74 -8.04 16.10
CA VAL A 201 19.51 -8.01 14.85
C VAL A 201 20.81 -7.21 15.04
N GLU A 202 20.75 -6.04 15.68
CA GLU A 202 21.94 -5.24 15.97
C GLU A 202 22.96 -6.00 16.83
N ARG A 203 22.50 -6.77 17.83
CA ARG A 203 23.38 -7.64 18.64
C ARG A 203 24.03 -8.73 17.80
N ARG A 204 23.27 -9.45 16.98
CA ARG A 204 23.78 -10.52 16.09
C ARG A 204 24.77 -10.00 15.05
N VAL A 205 24.45 -8.86 14.41
CA VAL A 205 25.36 -8.19 13.46
C VAL A 205 26.65 -7.77 14.14
N ARG A 206 26.60 -7.23 15.37
CA ARG A 206 27.80 -6.87 16.15
C ARG A 206 28.65 -8.09 16.51
N ALA A 207 28.01 -9.22 16.82
CA ALA A 207 28.67 -10.50 17.06
C ALA A 207 29.25 -11.14 15.78
N LYS A 208 29.01 -10.55 14.60
CA LYS A 208 29.33 -11.11 13.27
C LYS A 208 28.65 -12.46 13.00
N ASP A 209 27.58 -12.76 13.73
CA ASP A 209 26.76 -13.95 13.59
C ASP A 209 25.55 -13.62 12.69
N VAL A 210 25.82 -13.43 11.41
CA VAL A 210 24.80 -13.09 10.41
C VAL A 210 24.64 -14.27 9.46
N ASP A 211 23.62 -15.06 9.72
CA ASP A 211 23.25 -16.23 8.94
C ASP A 211 21.98 -15.99 8.11
N TRP A 212 21.55 -17.04 7.41
CA TRP A 212 20.33 -17.02 6.62
C TRP A 212 19.07 -16.97 7.51
N GLU A 213 19.15 -17.40 8.77
CA GLU A 213 18.03 -17.36 9.72
C GLU A 213 17.70 -15.93 10.11
N VAL A 214 18.69 -15.11 10.46
CA VAL A 214 18.51 -13.68 10.73
C VAL A 214 17.88 -12.97 9.54
N ALA A 215 18.34 -13.27 8.32
CA ALA A 215 17.75 -12.70 7.10
C ALA A 215 16.29 -13.12 6.90
N ARG A 216 15.96 -14.38 7.20
CA ARG A 216 14.59 -14.92 7.13
C ARG A 216 13.68 -14.30 8.19
N TRP A 217 14.15 -14.13 9.42
CA TRP A 217 13.41 -13.48 10.50
C TRP A 217 13.05 -12.05 10.12
N ILE A 218 14.02 -11.26 9.64
CA ILE A 218 13.78 -9.88 9.23
C ILE A 218 12.77 -9.82 8.10
N ALA A 219 12.90 -10.68 7.08
CA ALA A 219 11.94 -10.72 5.98
C ALA A 219 10.52 -11.00 6.49
N ARG A 220 10.35 -12.01 7.36
CA ARG A 220 9.06 -12.36 7.95
C ARG A 220 8.46 -11.23 8.80
N VAL A 221 9.30 -10.56 9.59
CA VAL A 221 8.89 -9.42 10.42
C VAL A 221 8.42 -8.26 9.54
N LEU A 222 9.13 -7.97 8.45
CA LEU A 222 8.74 -6.91 7.51
C LEU A 222 7.46 -7.22 6.73
N ASP A 223 7.28 -8.47 6.31
CA ASP A 223 6.04 -8.91 5.67
C ASP A 223 4.82 -8.77 6.60
N SER A 224 5.02 -8.98 7.91
CA SER A 224 3.95 -8.97 8.91
C SER A 224 3.67 -7.59 9.53
N LEU A 225 4.68 -6.74 9.67
CA LEU A 225 4.56 -5.39 10.24
C LEU A 225 4.31 -4.32 9.16
N GLY A 226 4.57 -4.61 7.89
CA GLY A 226 4.33 -3.69 6.79
C GLY A 226 5.19 -2.42 6.88
N ASP A 227 4.53 -1.26 6.77
CA ASP A 227 5.18 0.05 6.66
C ASP A 227 5.43 0.76 8.00
N GLU A 228 5.32 0.06 9.13
CA GLU A 228 5.60 0.64 10.46
C GLU A 228 6.96 1.38 10.47
N PRO A 229 7.03 2.61 11.00
CA PRO A 229 8.21 3.46 10.86
C PRO A 229 9.41 2.90 11.62
N GLU A 230 9.19 2.19 12.72
CA GLU A 230 10.23 1.51 13.49
C GLU A 230 10.88 0.34 12.73
N ALA A 231 10.20 -0.19 11.70
CA ALA A 231 10.74 -1.21 10.81
C ALA A 231 11.58 -0.63 9.66
N ALA A 232 11.60 0.69 9.45
CA ALA A 232 12.36 1.33 8.38
C ALA A 232 13.88 1.01 8.40
N PRO A 233 14.56 1.01 9.57
CA PRO A 233 15.97 0.61 9.63
C PRO A 233 16.20 -0.84 9.22
N LEU A 234 15.27 -1.75 9.56
CA LEU A 234 15.33 -3.15 9.16
C LEU A 234 15.18 -3.31 7.64
N ARG A 235 14.24 -2.56 7.03
CA ARG A 235 14.08 -2.51 5.56
C ARG A 235 15.35 -2.04 4.86
N ALA A 236 15.98 -0.98 5.38
CA ALA A 236 17.22 -0.46 4.84
C ALA A 236 18.39 -1.44 4.98
N ALA A 237 18.46 -2.19 6.09
CA ALA A 237 19.53 -3.15 6.36
C ALA A 237 19.36 -4.50 5.67
N LEU A 238 18.13 -4.91 5.33
CA LEU A 238 17.84 -6.25 4.81
C LEU A 238 18.63 -6.62 3.53
N PRO A 239 18.81 -5.75 2.52
CA PRO A 239 19.64 -6.07 1.35
C PRO A 239 21.08 -6.41 1.69
N GLU A 240 21.67 -5.71 2.66
CA GLU A 240 23.04 -5.95 3.14
C GLU A 240 23.12 -7.28 3.89
N ILE A 241 22.17 -7.55 4.78
CA ILE A 241 22.10 -8.78 5.56
C ILE A 241 21.93 -10.00 4.64
N ARG A 242 21.02 -9.91 3.66
CA ARG A 242 20.84 -10.95 2.64
C ARG A 242 22.11 -11.25 1.88
N ARG A 243 22.86 -10.23 1.44
CA ARG A 243 24.15 -10.46 0.77
C ARG A 243 25.11 -11.25 1.63
N ARG A 244 25.27 -10.86 2.90
CA ARG A 244 26.20 -11.54 3.82
C ARG A 244 25.82 -13.00 4.06
N ALA A 245 24.52 -13.30 4.04
CA ALA A 245 23.98 -14.64 4.13
C ALA A 245 24.00 -15.45 2.81
N GLY A 246 24.57 -14.92 1.72
CA GLY A 246 24.57 -15.59 0.40
C GLY A 246 23.19 -15.64 -0.28
N LEU A 247 22.28 -14.76 0.12
CA LEU A 247 20.92 -14.64 -0.42
C LEU A 247 20.82 -13.45 -1.39
N CYS A 248 19.88 -13.55 -2.32
CA CYS A 248 19.56 -12.50 -3.27
C CYS A 248 19.05 -11.27 -2.53
N ARG A 249 19.65 -10.10 -2.75
CA ARG A 249 19.26 -8.85 -2.08
C ARG A 249 17.77 -8.50 -2.31
N VAL A 250 17.23 -8.84 -3.48
CA VAL A 250 15.86 -8.53 -3.90
C VAL A 250 14.83 -9.53 -3.34
N CYS A 251 14.95 -10.81 -3.69
CA CYS A 251 13.93 -11.82 -3.37
C CYS A 251 14.29 -12.75 -2.20
N GLY A 252 15.49 -12.65 -1.62
CA GLY A 252 15.94 -13.49 -0.50
C GLY A 252 16.24 -14.95 -0.84
N ARG A 253 16.18 -15.37 -2.11
CA ARG A 253 16.56 -16.74 -2.53
C ARG A 253 18.07 -16.94 -2.51
N ALA A 254 18.55 -18.15 -2.20
CA ALA A 254 19.96 -18.48 -2.30
C ALA A 254 20.54 -18.18 -3.68
N VAL A 255 21.74 -17.60 -3.73
CA VAL A 255 22.44 -17.25 -4.98
C VAL A 255 23.73 -18.04 -5.09
N ALA A 256 23.84 -18.84 -6.14
CA ALA A 256 25.08 -19.53 -6.46
C ALA A 256 26.11 -18.57 -7.09
N GLY A 257 27.39 -18.74 -6.72
CA GLY A 257 28.52 -18.10 -7.39
C GLY A 257 28.80 -16.65 -6.96
N GLY A 258 28.51 -16.28 -5.72
CA GLY A 258 28.91 -14.98 -5.16
C GLY A 258 28.23 -13.74 -5.76
N ARG A 259 27.17 -13.94 -6.55
CA ARG A 259 26.38 -12.83 -7.10
C ARG A 259 25.43 -12.26 -6.04
N ASP A 260 25.18 -10.96 -6.14
CA ASP A 260 24.26 -10.23 -5.23
C ASP A 260 22.78 -10.46 -5.56
N VAL A 261 22.47 -10.81 -6.81
CA VAL A 261 21.12 -10.92 -7.33
C VAL A 261 20.97 -12.24 -8.07
N CYS A 262 19.87 -12.96 -7.83
CA CYS A 262 19.58 -14.21 -8.54
C CYS A 262 19.23 -13.93 -10.00
N GLY A 263 19.42 -14.93 -10.89
CA GLY A 263 19.16 -14.76 -12.33
C GLY A 263 17.76 -14.25 -12.65
N ARG A 264 16.73 -14.68 -11.91
CA ARG A 264 15.34 -14.23 -12.08
C ARG A 264 15.14 -12.74 -11.77
N CYS A 265 15.81 -12.25 -10.73
CA CYS A 265 15.73 -10.84 -10.36
C CYS A 265 16.61 -9.98 -11.27
N ALA A 266 17.73 -10.52 -11.77
CA ALA A 266 18.57 -9.83 -12.76
C ALA A 266 17.79 -9.59 -14.07
N THR A 267 17.13 -10.62 -14.60
CA THR A 267 16.34 -10.49 -15.84
C THR A 267 15.18 -9.52 -15.70
N ALA A 268 14.54 -9.45 -14.53
CA ALA A 268 13.45 -8.49 -14.30
C ALA A 268 13.95 -7.03 -14.31
N VAL A 269 15.14 -6.78 -13.77
CA VAL A 269 15.78 -5.44 -13.82
C VAL A 269 16.21 -5.11 -15.24
N ASP A 270 16.72 -6.10 -15.98
CA ASP A 270 17.11 -5.93 -17.38
C ASP A 270 15.88 -5.68 -18.27
N GLU A 271 14.73 -6.30 -18.04
CA GLU A 271 13.48 -6.04 -18.79
C GLU A 271 12.94 -4.62 -18.55
N ASP A 272 13.01 -4.12 -17.32
CA ASP A 272 12.67 -2.73 -17.00
C ASP A 272 13.65 -1.74 -17.66
N SER A 273 14.92 -2.14 -17.83
CA SER A 273 15.97 -1.30 -18.44
C SER A 273 16.01 -1.40 -19.97
N ALA A 274 15.67 -2.55 -20.53
CA ALA A 274 15.74 -2.89 -21.94
C ALA A 274 14.47 -2.53 -22.70
N THR A 275 13.43 -2.01 -22.05
CA THR A 275 12.38 -1.27 -22.73
C THR A 275 13.03 0.02 -23.27
N PRO A 276 13.42 0.09 -24.57
CA PRO A 276 14.10 1.27 -25.05
C PRO A 276 13.11 2.44 -24.95
N PRO A 277 13.58 3.66 -24.63
CA PRO A 277 12.73 4.83 -24.76
C PRO A 277 12.20 4.81 -26.18
N ARG A 278 10.89 4.59 -26.36
CA ARG A 278 10.25 4.55 -27.68
C ARG A 278 10.49 5.91 -28.33
N THR A 279 11.55 6.00 -29.12
CA THR A 279 11.81 7.11 -30.03
C THR A 279 10.72 7.02 -31.08
N SER A 280 9.68 7.82 -30.91
CA SER A 280 8.68 8.08 -31.94
C SER A 280 9.38 8.77 -33.11
N SER A 281 9.93 7.97 -34.00
CA SER A 281 10.37 8.42 -35.31
C SER A 281 9.55 7.69 -36.36
N ARG A 282 9.24 8.48 -37.38
CA ARG A 282 8.95 8.08 -38.75
C ARG A 282 7.45 7.86 -39.05
N GLU A 283 6.87 8.37 -40.12
CA GLU A 283 7.19 9.36 -41.17
C GLU A 283 5.95 9.37 -42.05
N GLY A 284 5.66 10.51 -42.65
CA GLY A 284 4.76 10.53 -43.79
C GLY A 284 5.40 9.81 -44.98
N ASP A 285 4.58 9.04 -45.71
CA ASP A 285 4.61 8.91 -47.17
C ASP A 285 3.27 8.22 -47.53
N ARG A 286 2.27 8.97 -48.02
CA ARG A 286 1.95 9.23 -49.45
C ARG A 286 1.48 7.98 -50.20
N PRO A 287 0.57 8.10 -51.19
CA PRO A 287 0.45 9.18 -52.19
C PRO A 287 -0.61 10.26 -51.90
#